data_AF-A0AAU2BJD7-F1
#
_entry.id   AF-A0AAU2BJD7-F1
#
_cell.length_a   1.000
_cell.length_b   1.000
_cell.length_c   1.000
_cell.angle_alpha   90.00
_cell.angle_beta   90.00
_cell.angle_gamma   90.00
#
_symmetry.space_group_name_H-M   'P 1'
#
loop_
_entity.id
_entity.type
_entity.pdbx_description
1 polymer ?
#
loop_
_entity_poly.entity_id
_entity_poly.type
_entity_poly.pdbx_seq_one_letter_code
_entity_poly.pdbx_strand_id
1 'polypeptide(L)'
;MTAPLALRFERRTTKGAHNDLQLCIGSYRHRCDSYYLAIDESPTALRHLGASLARLLDQWLGQVDELRRTGGVVYLPYDFSDQCTAWLRVSSADGCAGDVQAGWSLVEAWGIEPSNYRATAPEITDFDPIPNAQIECSMSDLMQCLAANREALAATGP
;
A
#
# COMPACT_ATOMS: atom_id res chain seq x y z
N MET A 1 -2.73 -14.62 -22.85
CA MET A 1 -2.64 -15.00 -21.42
C MET A 1 -1.83 -13.95 -20.72
N THR A 2 -2.47 -12.97 -20.08
CA THR A 2 -1.81 -11.97 -19.26
C THR A 2 -1.33 -12.69 -17.99
N ALA A 3 -0.04 -12.67 -17.70
CA ALA A 3 0.45 -13.18 -16.42
C ALA A 3 -0.29 -12.43 -15.29
N PRO A 4 -0.73 -13.12 -14.22
CA PRO A 4 -1.38 -12.42 -13.11
C PRO A 4 -0.41 -11.40 -12.53
N LEU A 5 -0.89 -10.17 -12.36
CA LEU A 5 -0.13 -9.08 -11.79
C LEU A 5 0.49 -9.53 -10.46
N ALA A 6 1.81 -9.41 -10.32
CA ALA A 6 2.53 -9.99 -9.19
C ALA A 6 2.51 -9.09 -7.94
N LEU A 7 1.48 -8.24 -7.75
CA LEU A 7 1.25 -7.50 -6.51
C LEU A 7 0.16 -8.20 -5.69
N ARG A 8 0.42 -8.49 -4.42
CA ARG A 8 -0.59 -9.07 -3.53
C ARG A 8 -0.40 -8.53 -2.12
N PHE A 9 -1.50 -8.17 -1.48
CA PHE A 9 -1.49 -7.77 -0.07
C PHE A 9 -2.51 -8.60 0.70
N GLU A 10 -2.02 -9.39 1.65
CA GLU A 10 -2.82 -10.42 2.31
C GLU A 10 -2.60 -10.46 3.82
N ARG A 11 -3.65 -10.79 4.57
CA ARG A 11 -3.57 -11.11 6.00
C ARG A 11 -3.10 -12.56 6.14
N ARG A 12 -1.99 -12.77 6.84
CA ARG A 12 -1.37 -14.08 7.09
C ARG A 12 -1.89 -14.77 8.34
N THR A 13 -2.21 -14.00 9.37
CA THR A 13 -2.70 -14.50 10.64
C THR A 13 -3.69 -13.51 11.24
N THR A 14 -4.66 -14.02 11.99
CA THR A 14 -5.59 -13.22 12.78
C THR A 14 -5.14 -13.07 14.23
N LYS A 15 -4.00 -13.67 14.60
CA LYS A 15 -3.42 -13.60 15.94
C LYS A 15 -2.40 -12.47 16.03
N GLY A 16 -2.74 -11.44 16.80
CA GLY A 16 -1.86 -10.30 17.05
C GLY A 16 -1.84 -9.30 15.90
N ALA A 17 -0.94 -8.32 15.99
CA ALA A 17 -0.79 -7.22 15.04
C ALA A 17 0.65 -7.08 14.51
N HIS A 18 1.46 -8.12 14.70
CA HIS A 18 2.85 -8.19 14.25
C HIS A 18 3.04 -9.32 13.24
N ASN A 19 3.72 -9.03 12.13
CA ASN A 19 3.96 -9.95 11.02
C ASN A 19 2.69 -10.63 10.50
N ASP A 20 1.55 -9.97 10.67
CA ASP A 20 0.22 -10.48 10.40
C ASP A 20 -0.27 -10.13 9.00
N LEU A 21 0.43 -9.24 8.30
CA LEU A 21 0.22 -8.91 6.90
C LEU A 21 1.41 -9.34 6.05
N GLN A 22 1.19 -9.48 4.75
CA GLN A 22 2.26 -9.72 3.78
C GLN A 22 2.00 -9.03 2.46
N LEU A 23 2.96 -8.21 2.04
CA LEU A 23 3.05 -7.68 0.70
C LEU A 23 3.93 -8.59 -0.16
N CYS A 24 3.44 -8.96 -1.34
CA CYS A 24 4.23 -9.61 -2.39
C CYS A 24 4.29 -8.67 -3.60
N ILE A 25 5.49 -8.44 -4.17
CA ILE A 25 5.69 -7.74 -5.43
C ILE A 25 6.75 -8.49 -6.26
N GLY A 26 6.35 -9.06 -7.40
CA GLY A 26 7.24 -9.93 -8.16
C GLY A 26 7.69 -11.13 -7.32
N SER A 27 9.01 -11.26 -7.11
CA SER A 27 9.60 -12.27 -6.23
C SER A 27 9.81 -11.78 -4.78
N TYR A 28 9.70 -10.48 -4.54
CA TYR A 28 9.88 -9.89 -3.22
C TYR A 28 8.66 -10.15 -2.32
N ARG A 29 8.93 -10.45 -1.05
CA ARG A 29 7.93 -10.69 -0.02
C ARG A 29 8.34 -9.95 1.25
N HIS A 30 7.43 -9.18 1.81
CA HIS A 30 7.63 -8.45 3.05
C HIS A 30 6.53 -8.79 4.04
N ARG A 31 6.91 -9.02 5.30
CA ARG A 31 5.94 -9.16 6.40
C ARG A 31 5.78 -7.81 7.06
N CYS A 32 4.53 -7.43 7.26
CA CYS A 32 4.17 -6.10 7.75
C CYS A 32 3.36 -6.25 9.04
N ASP A 33 3.34 -5.18 9.82
CA ASP A 33 2.60 -5.10 11.06
C ASP A 33 1.31 -4.30 10.83
N SER A 34 0.18 -4.80 11.35
CA SER A 34 -1.08 -4.06 11.36
C SER A 34 -1.25 -3.15 12.58
N TYR A 35 -0.26 -3.10 13.49
CA TYR A 35 -0.33 -2.38 14.76
C TYR A 35 -0.83 -0.93 14.61
N TYR A 36 -0.20 -0.13 13.75
CA TYR A 36 -0.57 1.27 13.55
C TYR A 36 -1.96 1.47 12.92
N LEU A 37 -2.44 0.50 12.13
CA LEU A 37 -3.82 0.51 11.61
C LEU A 37 -4.86 0.27 12.72
N ALA A 38 -4.48 -0.44 13.79
CA ALA A 38 -5.36 -0.75 14.92
C ALA A 38 -5.42 0.37 15.97
N ILE A 39 -4.39 1.22 16.04
CA ILE A 39 -4.29 2.35 16.98
C ILE A 39 -4.52 3.70 16.31
N ASP A 40 -4.96 3.74 15.05
CA ASP A 40 -5.32 4.97 14.36
C ASP A 40 -6.53 5.64 15.06
N GLU A 41 -6.31 6.82 15.64
CA GLU A 41 -7.33 7.60 16.35
C GLU A 41 -7.94 8.72 15.48
N SER A 42 -7.53 8.84 14.21
CA SER A 42 -8.02 9.89 13.32
C SER A 42 -9.53 9.77 13.07
N PRO A 43 -10.23 10.86 12.70
CA PRO A 43 -11.68 10.85 12.51
C PRO A 43 -12.18 9.88 11.43
N THR A 44 -11.31 9.50 10.49
CA THR A 44 -11.60 8.56 9.41
C THR A 44 -11.19 7.11 9.72
N ALA A 45 -10.62 6.87 10.91
CA ALA A 45 -10.20 5.55 11.33
C ALA A 45 -11.40 4.63 11.53
N LEU A 46 -11.19 3.35 11.23
CA LEU A 46 -12.20 2.31 11.37
C LEU A 46 -11.77 1.35 12.48
N ARG A 47 -12.75 0.81 13.21
CA ARG A 47 -12.49 0.01 14.42
C ARG A 47 -12.07 -1.44 14.14
N HIS A 48 -12.22 -1.91 12.91
CA HIS A 48 -11.97 -3.30 12.54
C HIS A 48 -10.84 -3.36 11.52
N LEU A 49 -9.87 -4.25 11.71
CA LEU A 49 -8.68 -4.29 10.87
C LEU A 49 -9.01 -4.48 9.39
N GLY A 50 -9.92 -5.41 9.04
CA GLY A 50 -10.35 -5.58 7.65
C GLY A 50 -10.94 -4.30 7.05
N ALA A 51 -11.67 -3.52 7.83
CA ALA A 51 -12.22 -2.23 7.40
C ALA A 51 -11.12 -1.16 7.25
N SER A 52 -10.17 -1.08 8.20
CA SER A 52 -9.02 -0.17 8.12
C SER A 52 -8.14 -0.47 6.90
N LEU A 53 -7.88 -1.75 6.61
CA LEU A 53 -7.15 -2.18 5.41
C LEU A 53 -7.91 -1.86 4.13
N ALA A 54 -9.24 -2.06 4.12
CA ALA A 54 -10.06 -1.68 2.98
C ALA A 54 -10.01 -0.16 2.75
N ARG A 55 -10.04 0.64 3.82
CA ARG A 55 -9.89 2.09 3.78
C ARG A 55 -8.51 2.53 3.29
N LEU A 56 -7.44 1.86 3.71
CA LEU A 56 -6.09 2.08 3.19
C LEU A 56 -6.06 1.85 1.68
N LEU A 57 -6.62 0.73 1.21
CA LEU A 57 -6.66 0.40 -0.22
C LEU A 57 -7.61 1.29 -1.03
N ASP A 58 -8.68 1.81 -0.44
CA ASP A 58 -9.53 2.83 -1.08
C ASP A 58 -8.73 4.11 -1.37
N GLN A 59 -7.86 4.53 -0.44
CA GLN A 59 -6.96 5.65 -0.66
C GLN A 59 -5.93 5.34 -1.75
N TRP A 60 -5.37 4.12 -1.77
CA TRP A 60 -4.45 3.68 -2.83
C TRP A 60 -5.11 3.72 -4.21
N LEU A 61 -6.30 3.13 -4.33
CA LEU A 61 -7.08 3.09 -5.57
C LEU A 61 -7.35 4.50 -6.08
N GLY A 62 -7.74 5.43 -5.21
CA GLY A 62 -7.96 6.80 -5.64
C GLY A 62 -6.68 7.50 -6.12
N GLN A 63 -5.52 7.23 -5.51
CA GLN A 63 -4.26 7.85 -5.94
C GLN A 63 -3.78 7.26 -7.27
N VAL A 64 -3.96 5.95 -7.47
CA VAL A 64 -3.66 5.28 -8.73
C VAL A 64 -4.60 5.75 -9.85
N ASP A 65 -5.88 5.99 -9.57
CA ASP A 65 -6.81 6.55 -10.55
C ASP A 65 -6.52 8.03 -10.90
N GLU A 66 -6.11 8.83 -9.92
CA GLU A 66 -5.60 10.19 -10.16
C GLU A 66 -4.34 10.14 -11.02
N LEU A 67 -3.36 9.30 -10.66
CA LEU A 67 -2.12 9.09 -11.41
C LEU A 67 -2.40 8.66 -12.86
N ARG A 68 -3.39 7.78 -13.08
CA ARG A 68 -3.81 7.34 -14.42
C ARG A 68 -4.28 8.51 -15.30
N ARG A 69 -4.83 9.57 -14.70
CA ARG A 69 -5.34 10.75 -15.43
C ARG A 69 -4.29 11.82 -15.64
N THR A 70 -3.34 11.97 -14.73
CA THR A 70 -2.39 13.09 -14.74
C THR A 70 -0.96 12.69 -15.09
N GLY A 71 -0.62 11.40 -14.99
CA GLY A 71 0.76 10.94 -14.91
C GLY A 71 1.46 11.42 -13.63
N GLY A 72 2.73 11.04 -13.48
CA GLY A 72 3.58 11.41 -12.34
C GLY A 72 3.97 10.24 -11.45
N VAL A 73 4.02 10.51 -10.13
CA VAL A 73 4.43 9.55 -9.10
C VAL A 73 3.51 9.69 -7.89
N VAL A 74 3.12 8.57 -7.29
CA VAL A 74 2.44 8.50 -6.00
C VAL A 74 3.12 7.47 -5.09
N TYR A 75 2.94 7.64 -3.78
CA TYR A 75 3.47 6.73 -2.77
C TYR A 75 2.33 6.12 -1.94
N LEU A 76 2.37 4.79 -1.78
CA LEU A 76 1.34 4.00 -1.10
C LEU A 76 1.95 3.22 0.08
N PRO A 77 1.65 3.56 1.34
CA PRO A 77 2.30 2.96 2.50
C PRO A 77 1.69 1.59 2.81
N TYR A 78 2.53 0.60 3.10
CA TYR A 78 2.09 -0.78 3.36
C TYR A 78 2.65 -1.40 4.66
N ASP A 79 3.66 -0.80 5.28
CA ASP A 79 4.20 -1.23 6.57
C ASP A 79 4.60 -0.01 7.40
N PHE A 80 4.03 0.11 8.58
CA PHE A 80 4.18 1.27 9.46
C PHE A 80 5.05 0.85 10.65
N SER A 81 6.27 1.38 10.74
CA SER A 81 7.18 1.11 11.85
C SER A 81 7.59 2.38 12.58
N ASP A 82 7.95 2.24 13.85
CA ASP A 82 8.36 3.36 14.72
C ASP A 82 9.48 4.21 14.12
N GLN A 83 10.39 3.59 13.35
CA GLN A 83 11.61 4.24 12.82
C GLN A 83 11.58 4.54 11.32
N CYS A 84 10.67 3.91 10.57
CA CYS A 84 10.54 4.09 9.13
C CYS A 84 9.21 3.53 8.63
N THR A 85 8.83 3.88 7.41
CA THR A 85 7.62 3.33 6.77
C THR A 85 8.02 2.73 5.43
N ALA A 86 7.43 1.58 5.10
CA ALA A 86 7.59 0.95 3.80
C ALA A 86 6.50 1.42 2.84
N TRP A 87 6.91 1.78 1.63
CA TRP A 87 6.05 2.38 0.61
C TRP A 87 6.20 1.68 -0.73
N LEU A 88 5.10 1.61 -1.48
CA LEU A 88 5.12 1.39 -2.91
C LEU A 88 5.22 2.75 -3.60
N ARG A 89 6.28 2.98 -4.36
CA ARG A 89 6.34 4.05 -5.35
C ARG A 89 5.67 3.55 -6.63
N VAL A 90 4.61 4.23 -7.05
CA VAL A 90 3.94 3.98 -8.32
C VAL A 90 4.21 5.16 -9.25
N SER A 91 4.80 4.91 -10.40
CA SER A 91 5.07 5.94 -11.41
C SER A 91 4.47 5.58 -12.74
N SER A 92 3.90 6.57 -13.43
CA SER A 92 3.39 6.43 -14.80
C SER A 92 3.55 7.74 -15.53
N ALA A 93 4.25 7.75 -16.66
CA ALA A 93 4.45 8.96 -17.45
C ALA A 93 3.23 9.31 -18.32
N ASP A 94 2.54 8.28 -18.82
CA ASP A 94 1.47 8.39 -19.81
C ASP A 94 0.08 8.01 -19.26
N GLY A 95 0.01 7.62 -17.98
CA GLY A 95 -1.21 7.13 -17.34
C GLY A 95 -1.64 5.74 -17.82
N CYS A 96 -0.90 5.08 -18.71
CA CYS A 96 -1.28 3.79 -19.29
C CYS A 96 -0.39 2.67 -18.76
N ALA A 97 0.92 2.85 -18.85
CA ALA A 97 1.93 1.93 -18.32
C ALA A 97 2.55 2.52 -17.05
N GLY A 98 2.84 1.67 -16.08
CA GLY A 98 3.42 2.11 -14.82
C GLY A 98 4.37 1.10 -14.20
N ASP A 99 5.27 1.65 -13.41
CA ASP A 99 6.21 0.92 -12.56
C ASP A 99 5.72 0.98 -11.12
N VAL A 100 5.72 -0.16 -10.45
CA VAL A 100 5.48 -0.26 -9.01
C VAL A 100 6.76 -0.78 -8.37
N GLN A 101 7.29 -0.07 -7.38
CA GLN A 101 8.51 -0.46 -6.67
C GLN A 101 8.35 -0.30 -5.16
N ALA A 102 8.73 -1.33 -4.41
CA ALA A 102 8.82 -1.25 -2.96
C ALA A 102 10.08 -0.51 -2.52
N GLY A 103 9.97 0.24 -1.42
CA GLY A 103 11.06 1.02 -0.84
C GLY A 103 10.74 1.46 0.59
N TRP A 104 11.71 2.12 1.20
CA TRP A 104 11.62 2.68 2.54
C TRP A 104 11.62 4.21 2.50
N SER A 105 11.07 4.83 3.53
CA SER A 105 11.26 6.24 3.84
C SER A 105 11.45 6.38 5.35
N LEU A 106 12.25 7.35 5.79
CA LEU A 106 12.50 7.65 7.19
C LEU A 106 11.31 8.34 7.88
N VAL A 107 10.19 8.55 7.18
CA VAL A 107 8.94 8.97 7.80
C VAL A 107 8.49 7.91 8.81
N GLU A 108 8.49 8.29 10.08
CA GLU A 108 8.10 7.44 11.21
C GLU A 108 6.58 7.29 11.27
N ALA A 109 6.10 6.09 11.60
CA ALA A 109 4.68 5.78 11.55
C ALA A 109 3.80 6.59 12.51
N TRP A 110 4.34 7.09 13.62
CA TRP A 110 3.58 7.96 14.54
C TRP A 110 3.22 9.31 13.91
N GLY A 111 3.92 9.72 12.86
CA GLY A 111 3.63 10.92 12.07
C GLY A 111 2.64 10.67 10.92
N ILE A 112 2.13 9.45 10.76
CA ILE A 112 1.18 9.09 9.70
C ILE A 112 -0.13 8.64 10.33
N GLU A 113 -1.25 9.17 9.82
CA GLU A 113 -2.58 8.62 10.08
C GLU A 113 -2.90 7.58 9.00
N PRO A 114 -2.88 6.25 9.24
CA PRO A 114 -3.07 5.28 8.17
C PRO A 114 -4.38 5.45 7.39
N SER A 115 -5.47 5.86 8.04
CA SER A 115 -6.77 6.13 7.39
C SER A 115 -6.83 7.43 6.58
N ASN A 116 -5.76 8.24 6.64
CA ASN A 116 -5.59 9.52 5.95
C ASN A 116 -4.12 9.82 5.54
N TYR A 117 -3.36 8.79 5.15
CA TYR A 117 -1.92 8.94 4.87
C TYR A 117 -1.62 9.89 3.69
N ARG A 118 -2.64 10.21 2.89
CA ARG A 118 -2.55 11.13 1.75
C ARG A 118 -2.03 12.53 2.12
N ALA A 119 -2.19 12.94 3.37
CA ALA A 119 -1.59 14.18 3.86
C ALA A 119 -0.06 14.10 3.91
N THR A 120 0.48 12.94 4.30
CA THR A 120 1.92 12.71 4.47
C THR A 120 2.62 12.23 3.20
N ALA A 121 1.95 11.46 2.33
CA ALA A 121 2.56 10.88 1.14
C ALA A 121 3.32 11.88 0.23
N PRO A 122 2.86 13.13 0.01
CA PRO A 122 3.60 14.11 -0.79
C PRO A 122 4.91 14.59 -0.16
N GLU A 123 5.12 14.36 1.13
CA GLU A 123 6.32 14.80 1.87
C GLU A 123 7.51 13.84 1.73
N ILE A 124 7.29 12.67 1.10
CA ILE A 124 8.34 11.68 0.89
C ILE A 124 9.37 12.23 -0.11
N THR A 125 10.55 12.53 0.41
CA THR A 125 11.70 13.04 -0.38
C THR A 125 12.92 12.14 -0.33
N ASP A 126 12.87 11.08 0.49
CA ASP A 126 13.97 10.21 0.87
C ASP A 126 13.72 8.74 0.52
N PHE A 127 12.83 8.48 -0.45
CA PHE A 127 12.48 7.13 -0.86
C PHE A 127 13.71 6.30 -1.25
N ASP A 128 13.99 5.26 -0.48
CA ASP A 128 15.08 4.31 -0.70
C ASP A 128 14.56 3.00 -1.31
N PRO A 129 14.76 2.77 -2.62
CA PRO A 129 14.20 1.62 -3.32
C PRO A 129 14.82 0.30 -2.87
N ILE A 130 13.98 -0.73 -2.67
CA ILE A 130 14.46 -2.08 -2.44
C ILE A 130 14.86 -2.70 -3.80
N PRO A 131 16.12 -3.15 -3.95
CA PRO A 131 16.57 -3.74 -5.21
C PRO A 131 15.73 -4.96 -5.61
N ASN A 132 15.34 -5.03 -6.88
CA ASN A 132 14.56 -6.12 -7.48
C ASN A 132 13.15 -6.32 -6.91
N ALA A 133 12.64 -5.40 -6.08
CA ALA A 133 11.27 -5.42 -5.57
C ALA A 133 10.36 -4.52 -6.43
N GLN A 134 10.31 -4.78 -7.73
CA GLN A 134 9.56 -3.97 -8.68
C GLN A 134 8.84 -4.79 -9.74
N ILE A 135 7.77 -4.24 -10.29
CA ILE A 135 7.04 -4.78 -11.44
C ILE A 135 6.66 -3.65 -12.41
N GLU A 136 6.65 -3.98 -13.70
CA GLU A 136 6.02 -3.18 -14.74
C GLU A 136 4.60 -3.70 -15.00
N CYS A 137 3.64 -2.80 -15.22
CA CYS A 137 2.25 -3.16 -15.38
C CYS A 137 1.45 -2.14 -16.19
N SER A 138 0.25 -2.52 -16.63
CA SER A 138 -0.74 -1.53 -17.05
C SER A 138 -1.45 -0.96 -15.82
N MET A 139 -1.78 0.34 -15.86
CA MET A 139 -2.52 1.00 -14.77
C MET A 139 -3.90 0.36 -14.54
N SER A 140 -4.52 -0.17 -15.60
CA SER A 140 -5.79 -0.91 -15.52
C SER A 140 -5.65 -2.24 -14.78
N ASP A 141 -4.56 -2.98 -14.99
CA ASP A 141 -4.31 -4.23 -14.27
C ASP A 141 -3.95 -3.96 -12.80
N LEU A 142 -3.18 -2.90 -12.53
CA LEU A 142 -2.89 -2.44 -11.17
C LEU A 142 -4.17 -2.12 -10.41
N MET A 143 -5.07 -1.32 -11.00
CA MET A 143 -6.35 -1.00 -10.38
C MET A 143 -7.19 -2.25 -10.07
N GLN A 144 -7.29 -3.20 -11.00
CA GLN A 144 -8.02 -4.46 -10.77
C GLN A 144 -7.40 -5.29 -9.64
N CYS A 145 -6.07 -5.36 -9.61
CA CYS A 145 -5.34 -6.05 -8.56
C CYS A 145 -5.54 -5.42 -7.18
N LEU A 146 -5.46 -4.09 -7.09
CA LEU A 146 -5.72 -3.36 -5.84
C LEU A 146 -7.16 -3.52 -5.37
N ALA A 147 -8.14 -3.50 -6.28
CA ALA A 147 -9.54 -3.76 -5.97
C ALA A 147 -9.74 -5.18 -5.42
N ALA A 148 -9.11 -6.18 -6.02
CA ALA A 148 -9.17 -7.56 -5.53
C ALA A 148 -8.53 -7.72 -4.14
N ASN A 149 -7.36 -7.10 -3.89
CA ASN A 149 -6.74 -7.07 -2.56
C ASN A 149 -7.67 -6.40 -1.53
N ARG A 150 -8.34 -5.31 -1.92
CA ARG A 150 -9.26 -4.56 -1.07
C ARG A 150 -10.46 -5.39 -0.66
N GLU A 151 -11.09 -6.07 -1.61
CA GLU A 151 -12.20 -7.00 -1.32
C GLU A 151 -11.75 -8.16 -0.41
N ALA A 152 -10.60 -8.76 -0.70
CA ALA A 152 -10.07 -9.86 0.08
C ALA A 152 -9.77 -9.45 1.53
N LEU A 153 -9.11 -8.31 1.75
CA LEU A 153 -8.77 -7.82 3.09
C LEU A 153 -10.00 -7.35 3.86
N ALA A 154 -10.98 -6.72 3.19
CA ALA A 154 -12.26 -6.36 3.81
C ALA A 154 -12.97 -7.60 4.40
N ALA A 155 -12.90 -8.73 3.70
CA ALA A 155 -13.50 -9.99 4.12
C ALA A 155 -12.78 -10.68 5.29
N THR A 156 -11.59 -10.23 5.69
CA THR A 156 -10.83 -10.87 6.78
C THR A 156 -11.39 -10.58 8.18
N GLY A 157 -12.41 -9.73 8.30
CA GLY A 157 -13.08 -9.45 9.57
C GLY A 157 -12.22 -8.61 10.54
N PRO A 158 -12.64 -8.52 11.82
CA PRO A 158 -11.85 -7.87 12.87
C PRO A 158 -10.46 -8.50 13.07
#